data_AF-A0A9P5Z3D1-F1
#
_entry.id   AF-A0A9P5Z3D1-F1
#
_cell.length_a   1.000
_cell.length_b   1.000
_cell.length_c   1.000
_cell.angle_alpha   90.00
_cell.angle_beta   90.00
_cell.angle_gamma   90.00
#
_symmetry.space_group_name_H-M   'P 1'
#
loop_
_entity.id
_entity.type
_entity.pdbx_description
1 polymer ?
#
loop_
_entity_poly.entity_id
_entity_poly.type
_entity_poly.pdbx_seq_one_letter_code
_entity_poly.pdbx_strand_id
1 'polypeptide(L)'
;MSSNAELPQWKEDLLAFRRAYFPPLETDEDVENYRELNRFIDKITETKPKIQRPPFSNVSFDTLNAKGITVYHGLDWRPDGATEAIAYGRVTSPGARTVEDTRRNVDEILKYVFLKSSEAGCGILVNTLLMHIASNLETDESGFAIVPEYRAEDTPPEGMDDVFGGIVDYMLFYGDKRVRDEAVRSIIFPFTDLNRENFKFIKCNIYEAKPLSNCLPQAMMAAIIKARHLQLNVFRGCVTNGKKWVFFIYNAEDPTGEDRQAVHWLGPINLGTLRSPTGNLEAILGVLRDWVEHTNDNHLRFFKY
;
A
#
# COMPACT_ATOMS: atom_id res chain seq x y z
N MET A 1 -20.09 40.57 23.10
CA MET A 1 -18.79 39.88 23.07
C MET A 1 -19.02 38.54 22.40
N SER A 2 -18.84 38.47 21.08
CA SER A 2 -18.96 37.21 20.34
C SER A 2 -17.63 36.46 20.45
N SER A 3 -17.66 35.25 21.01
CA SER A 3 -16.47 34.40 21.08
C SER A 3 -16.04 34.03 19.67
N ASN A 4 -14.83 34.41 19.27
CA ASN A 4 -14.18 33.85 18.09
C ASN A 4 -13.94 32.37 18.37
N ALA A 5 -14.83 31.52 17.86
CA ALA A 5 -14.57 30.10 17.81
C ALA A 5 -13.42 29.88 16.83
N GLU A 6 -12.27 29.44 17.35
CA GLU A 6 -11.12 29.06 16.53
C GLU A 6 -11.56 28.01 15.51
N LEU A 7 -11.27 28.28 14.24
CA LEU A 7 -11.55 27.34 13.17
C LEU A 7 -10.68 26.08 13.41
N PRO A 8 -11.25 24.87 13.29
CA PRO A 8 -10.45 23.65 13.33
C PRO A 8 -9.27 23.72 12.37
N GLN A 9 -8.07 23.30 12.80
CA GLN A 9 -6.81 23.39 12.04
C GLN A 9 -6.92 22.93 10.57
N TRP A 10 -7.72 21.89 10.31
CA TRP A 10 -7.93 21.38 8.95
C TRP A 10 -8.61 22.39 8.03
N LYS A 11 -9.46 23.29 8.55
CA LYS A 11 -10.08 24.38 7.78
C LYS A 11 -9.06 25.46 7.43
N GLU A 12 -8.15 25.80 8.35
CA GLU A 12 -7.06 26.73 8.04
C GLU A 12 -6.12 26.17 6.98
N ASP A 13 -5.77 24.89 7.09
CA ASP A 13 -4.93 24.18 6.12
C ASP A 13 -5.60 24.11 4.74
N LEU A 14 -6.92 23.90 4.69
CA LEU A 14 -7.71 23.88 3.46
C LEU A 14 -7.75 25.28 2.81
N LEU A 15 -7.88 26.34 3.61
CA LEU A 15 -7.86 27.72 3.14
C LEU A 15 -6.46 28.18 2.69
N ALA A 16 -5.40 27.67 3.31
CA ALA A 16 -4.03 27.89 2.89
C ALA A 16 -3.73 27.17 1.55
N PHE A 17 -4.16 25.92 1.41
CA PHE A 17 -4.11 25.18 0.15
C PHE A 17 -4.91 25.90 -0.95
N ARG A 18 -6.13 26.34 -0.65
CA ARG A 18 -6.99 27.09 -1.58
C ARG A 18 -6.29 28.34 -2.14
N ARG A 19 -5.65 29.13 -1.28
CA ARG A 19 -4.92 30.35 -1.67
C ARG A 19 -3.68 30.08 -2.52
N ALA A 20 -3.08 28.91 -2.38
CA ALA A 20 -1.85 28.55 -3.08
C ALA A 20 -2.09 27.96 -4.48
N TYR A 21 -3.25 27.36 -4.74
CA TYR A 21 -3.47 26.53 -5.93
C TYR A 21 -4.66 26.91 -6.81
N PHE A 22 -5.51 27.85 -6.37
CA PHE A 22 -6.61 28.37 -7.18
C PHE A 22 -6.45 29.90 -7.31
N PRO A 23 -6.27 30.45 -8.53
CA PRO A 23 -6.23 31.90 -8.72
C PRO A 23 -7.57 32.53 -8.28
N PRO A 24 -7.59 33.83 -7.94
CA PRO A 24 -8.84 34.52 -7.63
C PRO A 24 -9.80 34.38 -8.80
N LEU A 25 -11.04 33.95 -8.50
CA LEU A 25 -12.11 33.79 -9.48
C LEU A 25 -12.36 35.16 -10.14
N GLU A 26 -12.19 35.25 -11.45
CA GLU A 26 -12.21 36.52 -12.18
C GLU A 26 -13.63 36.96 -12.57
N THR A 27 -14.60 36.04 -12.52
CA THR A 27 -15.99 36.33 -12.89
C THR A 27 -17.00 35.81 -11.86
N ASP A 28 -18.16 36.46 -11.80
CA ASP A 28 -19.28 36.04 -10.94
C ASP A 28 -19.85 34.67 -11.37
N GLU A 29 -19.67 34.29 -12.64
CA GLU A 29 -20.08 32.99 -13.19
C GLU A 29 -19.18 31.85 -12.67
N ASP A 30 -17.87 32.10 -12.54
CA ASP A 30 -16.93 31.16 -11.92
C ASP A 30 -17.26 30.96 -10.43
N VAL A 31 -17.72 31.99 -9.74
CA VAL A 31 -18.14 31.91 -8.33
C VAL A 31 -19.38 31.03 -8.15
N GLU A 32 -20.38 31.15 -9.04
CA GLU A 32 -21.61 30.36 -8.94
C GLU A 32 -21.38 28.90 -9.35
N ASN A 33 -20.64 28.64 -10.43
CA ASN A 33 -20.21 27.28 -10.81
C ASN A 33 -19.42 26.60 -9.69
N TYR A 34 -18.56 27.35 -8.99
CA TYR A 34 -17.80 26.84 -7.85
C TYR A 34 -18.69 26.57 -6.62
N ARG A 35 -19.73 27.36 -6.38
CA ARG A 35 -20.72 27.08 -5.32
C ARG A 35 -21.54 25.85 -5.63
N GLU A 36 -21.95 25.66 -6.87
CA GLU A 36 -22.68 24.46 -7.30
C GLU A 36 -21.82 23.20 -7.15
N LEU A 37 -20.55 23.26 -7.55
CA LEU A 37 -19.61 22.15 -7.37
C LEU A 37 -19.40 21.81 -5.87
N ASN A 38 -19.23 22.81 -5.00
CA ASN A 38 -19.10 22.57 -3.57
C ASN A 38 -20.39 22.00 -2.96
N ARG A 39 -21.56 22.53 -3.34
CA ARG A 39 -22.86 21.97 -2.91
C ARG A 39 -23.01 20.52 -3.38
N PHE A 40 -22.52 20.17 -4.57
CA PHE A 40 -22.55 18.81 -5.09
C PHE A 40 -21.58 17.89 -4.34
N ILE A 41 -20.37 18.35 -4.04
CA ILE A 41 -19.38 17.62 -3.22
C ILE A 41 -19.93 17.39 -1.81
N ASP A 42 -20.48 18.43 -1.17
CA ASP A 42 -21.08 18.34 0.16
C ASP A 42 -22.26 17.37 0.15
N LYS A 43 -23.14 17.47 -0.85
CA LYS A 43 -24.25 16.53 -1.03
C LYS A 43 -23.76 15.09 -1.23
N ILE A 44 -22.75 14.83 -2.06
CA ILE A 44 -22.18 13.48 -2.21
C ILE A 44 -21.55 12.98 -0.90
N THR A 45 -20.92 13.87 -0.15
CA THR A 45 -20.25 13.52 1.11
C THR A 45 -21.25 13.23 2.22
N GLU A 46 -22.38 13.95 2.25
CA GLU A 46 -23.51 13.73 3.17
C GLU A 46 -24.38 12.53 2.77
N THR A 47 -24.52 12.27 1.46
CA THR A 47 -25.34 11.16 0.94
C THR A 47 -24.56 9.86 0.82
N LYS A 48 -23.27 9.82 1.21
CA LYS A 48 -22.57 8.53 1.32
C LYS A 48 -23.37 7.67 2.29
N PRO A 49 -23.97 6.54 1.85
CA PRO A 49 -24.43 5.57 2.81
C PRO A 49 -23.22 5.29 3.70
N LYS A 50 -23.46 5.22 5.01
CA LYS A 50 -22.53 4.60 5.95
C LYS A 50 -22.41 3.13 5.55
N ILE A 51 -21.82 2.85 4.39
CA ILE A 51 -21.11 1.62 4.13
C ILE A 51 -19.87 1.77 5.01
N GLN A 52 -20.09 1.66 6.32
CA GLN A 52 -19.08 1.15 7.21
C GLN A 52 -18.87 -0.26 6.65
N ARG A 53 -17.92 -0.39 5.72
CA ARG A 53 -17.25 -1.67 5.53
C ARG A 53 -16.90 -2.09 6.96
N PRO A 54 -17.43 -3.22 7.46
CA PRO A 54 -17.16 -3.62 8.84
C PRO A 54 -15.65 -3.49 9.05
N PRO A 55 -15.19 -2.80 10.10
CA PRO A 55 -13.77 -2.71 10.35
C PRO A 55 -13.24 -4.14 10.31
N PHE A 56 -12.26 -4.38 9.43
CA PHE A 56 -11.54 -5.63 9.38
C PHE A 56 -11.13 -5.93 10.85
N SER A 57 -11.28 -7.19 11.28
CA SER A 57 -11.01 -7.72 12.63
C SER A 57 -10.20 -6.77 13.53
N ASN A 58 -10.61 -6.47 14.76
CA ASN A 58 -9.90 -5.54 15.67
C ASN A 58 -8.51 -6.06 16.11
N VAL A 59 -7.58 -6.23 15.16
CA VAL A 59 -6.23 -6.70 15.37
C VAL A 59 -5.41 -5.51 15.82
N SER A 60 -4.88 -5.61 17.02
CA SER A 60 -3.91 -4.68 17.57
C SER A 60 -2.54 -5.34 17.65
N PHE A 61 -1.52 -4.58 18.05
CA PHE A 61 -0.24 -5.17 18.43
C PHE A 61 -0.37 -6.14 19.61
N ASP A 62 -1.31 -5.90 20.54
CA ASP A 62 -1.59 -6.84 21.63
C ASP A 62 -2.15 -8.16 21.11
N THR A 63 -2.97 -8.12 20.05
CA THR A 63 -3.43 -9.34 19.36
C THR A 63 -2.26 -10.13 18.79
N LEU A 64 -1.30 -9.48 18.13
CA LEU A 64 -0.11 -10.13 17.58
C LEU A 64 0.74 -10.76 18.70
N ASN A 65 1.01 -9.99 19.75
CA ASN A 65 1.78 -10.44 20.92
C ASN A 65 1.11 -11.63 21.63
N ALA A 66 -0.22 -11.58 21.83
CA ALA A 66 -0.98 -12.67 22.44
C ALA A 66 -0.94 -13.97 21.62
N LYS A 67 -0.65 -13.87 20.32
CA LYS A 67 -0.44 -15.01 19.41
C LYS A 67 1.03 -15.43 19.28
N GLY A 68 1.91 -14.90 20.14
CA GLY A 68 3.34 -15.24 20.16
C GLY A 68 4.14 -14.62 19.00
N ILE A 69 3.57 -13.63 18.31
CA ILE A 69 4.26 -12.90 17.25
C ILE A 69 4.88 -11.65 17.86
N THR A 70 6.20 -11.54 17.77
CA THR A 70 6.91 -10.37 18.27
C THR A 70 7.02 -9.33 17.18
N VAL A 71 6.73 -8.07 17.50
CA VAL A 71 6.76 -6.97 16.52
C VAL A 71 7.90 -6.02 16.85
N TYR A 72 8.84 -5.89 15.93
CA TYR A 72 10.00 -5.03 16.05
C TYR A 72 9.91 -3.84 15.09
N HIS A 73 10.11 -2.63 15.59
CA HIS A 73 10.51 -1.50 14.75
C HIS A 73 12.01 -1.64 14.43
N GLY A 74 12.34 -2.66 13.63
CA GLY A 74 13.72 -3.13 13.46
C GLY A 74 14.24 -3.09 12.03
N LEU A 75 13.54 -2.50 11.07
CA LEU A 75 14.13 -2.33 9.74
C LEU A 75 14.79 -0.96 9.63
N ASP A 76 16.11 -0.96 9.43
CA ASP A 76 16.90 0.22 9.18
C ASP A 76 17.50 0.19 7.78
N TRP A 77 17.68 1.37 7.18
CA TRP A 77 18.46 1.49 5.95
C TRP A 77 19.89 0.99 6.18
N ARG A 78 20.39 0.20 5.23
CA ARG A 78 21.84 -0.02 5.09
C ARG A 78 22.52 1.31 4.75
N PRO A 79 23.84 1.47 5.01
CA PRO A 79 24.56 2.71 4.72
C PRO A 79 24.32 3.28 3.32
N ASP A 80 24.27 2.41 2.31
CA ASP A 80 24.02 2.78 0.90
C ASP A 80 22.60 2.43 0.42
N GLY A 81 21.76 1.89 1.30
CA GLY A 81 20.47 1.30 0.93
C GLY A 81 19.52 2.30 0.27
N ALA A 82 19.47 3.54 0.78
CA ALA A 82 18.62 4.59 0.20
C ALA A 82 19.10 5.00 -1.21
N THR A 83 20.41 5.14 -1.40
CA THR A 83 21.02 5.48 -2.69
C THR A 83 20.81 4.35 -3.70
N GLU A 84 21.00 3.11 -3.27
CA GLU A 84 20.74 1.92 -4.09
C GLU A 84 19.26 1.80 -4.46
N ALA A 85 18.33 2.05 -3.53
CA ALA A 85 16.89 2.04 -3.83
C ALA A 85 16.54 3.10 -4.88
N ILE A 86 17.10 4.31 -4.78
CA ILE A 86 16.92 5.36 -5.80
C ILE A 86 17.46 4.90 -7.15
N ALA A 87 18.68 4.35 -7.19
CA ALA A 87 19.27 3.86 -8.42
C ALA A 87 18.43 2.73 -9.05
N TYR A 88 17.90 1.84 -8.22
CA TYR A 88 17.09 0.72 -8.66
C TYR A 88 15.71 1.15 -9.17
N GLY A 89 15.07 2.11 -8.49
CA GLY A 89 13.79 2.67 -8.92
C GLY A 89 13.87 3.58 -10.15
N ARG A 90 15.07 3.98 -10.57
CA ARG A 90 15.31 4.70 -11.84
C ARG A 90 15.37 3.79 -13.06
N VAL A 91 15.62 2.50 -12.87
CA VAL A 91 15.78 1.55 -13.97
C VAL A 91 14.43 1.33 -14.64
N THR A 92 14.35 1.64 -15.93
CA THR A 92 13.17 1.42 -16.75
C THR A 92 13.44 0.43 -17.88
N SER A 93 12.46 -0.43 -18.14
CA SER A 93 12.52 -1.39 -19.25
C SER A 93 12.13 -0.71 -20.58
N PRO A 94 12.69 -1.11 -21.73
CA PRO A 94 12.28 -0.56 -23.03
C PRO A 94 10.78 -0.71 -23.26
N GLY A 95 10.10 0.39 -23.62
CA GLY A 95 8.64 0.41 -23.83
C GLY A 95 7.79 0.42 -22.56
N ALA A 96 8.41 0.29 -21.38
CA ALA A 96 7.73 0.43 -20.10
C ALA A 96 7.53 1.90 -19.71
N ARG A 97 6.79 2.13 -18.62
CA ARG A 97 6.52 3.47 -18.12
C ARG A 97 7.77 4.08 -17.49
N THR A 98 8.13 5.29 -17.93
CA THR A 98 9.28 6.01 -17.36
C THR A 98 9.01 6.55 -15.96
N VAL A 99 10.06 6.88 -15.21
CA VAL A 99 9.93 7.53 -13.89
C VAL A 99 9.34 8.94 -14.06
N GLU A 100 9.74 9.67 -15.09
CA GLU A 100 9.25 11.02 -15.40
C GLU A 100 7.75 11.02 -15.72
N ASP A 101 7.26 10.05 -16.48
CA ASP A 101 5.82 9.92 -16.76
C ASP A 101 5.05 9.51 -15.51
N THR A 102 5.62 8.67 -14.64
CA THR A 102 5.04 8.37 -13.34
C THR A 102 4.99 9.61 -12.47
N ARG A 103 6.07 10.39 -12.40
CA ARG A 103 6.15 11.66 -11.65
C ARG A 103 5.07 12.64 -12.11
N ARG A 104 4.95 12.86 -13.42
CA ARG A 104 3.92 13.73 -14.00
C ARG A 104 2.53 13.29 -13.56
N ASN A 105 2.19 12.00 -13.68
CA ASN A 105 0.87 11.52 -13.28
C ASN A 105 0.64 11.65 -11.78
N VAL A 106 1.65 11.37 -10.96
CA VAL A 106 1.56 11.57 -9.52
C VAL A 106 1.31 13.04 -9.21
N ASP A 107 2.04 13.97 -9.82
CA ASP A 107 1.85 15.41 -9.62
C ASP A 107 0.43 15.85 -10.03
N GLU A 108 -0.10 15.35 -11.15
CA GLU A 108 -1.49 15.62 -11.57
C GLU A 108 -2.51 15.06 -10.57
N ILE A 109 -2.32 13.83 -10.09
CA ILE A 109 -3.17 13.24 -9.05
C ILE A 109 -3.13 14.08 -7.77
N LEU A 110 -1.93 14.51 -7.36
CA LEU A 110 -1.74 15.31 -6.16
C LEU A 110 -2.41 16.70 -6.25
N LYS A 111 -2.55 17.26 -7.47
CA LYS A 111 -3.27 18.51 -7.71
C LYS A 111 -4.79 18.36 -7.59
N TYR A 112 -5.36 17.29 -8.15
CA TYR A 112 -6.81 17.17 -8.32
C TYR A 112 -7.50 16.21 -7.36
N VAL A 113 -6.78 15.29 -6.73
CA VAL A 113 -7.37 14.24 -5.90
C VAL A 113 -7.19 14.56 -4.41
N PHE A 114 -8.31 14.59 -3.68
CA PHE A 114 -8.29 14.81 -2.25
C PHE A 114 -7.88 13.54 -1.47
N LEU A 115 -6.58 13.39 -1.25
CA LEU A 115 -5.98 12.20 -0.63
C LEU A 115 -6.15 12.10 0.88
N LYS A 116 -6.40 13.22 1.59
CA LYS A 116 -6.43 13.24 3.06
C LYS A 116 -7.63 12.48 3.66
N SER A 117 -8.70 12.25 2.89
CA SER A 117 -9.97 11.72 3.43
C SER A 117 -10.70 10.74 2.51
N SER A 118 -10.03 10.21 1.47
CA SER A 118 -10.66 9.31 0.51
C SER A 118 -9.79 8.09 0.25
N GLU A 119 -10.30 6.91 0.59
CA GLU A 119 -9.72 5.61 0.21
C GLU A 119 -9.56 5.51 -1.31
N ALA A 120 -10.57 5.94 -2.08
CA ALA A 120 -10.49 5.98 -3.53
C ALA A 120 -9.35 6.88 -4.04
N GLY A 121 -9.10 7.99 -3.35
CA GLY A 121 -7.96 8.85 -3.66
C GLY A 121 -6.62 8.16 -3.42
N CYS A 122 -6.47 7.51 -2.26
CA CYS A 122 -5.29 6.72 -1.94
C CYS A 122 -5.06 5.62 -2.99
N GLY A 123 -6.12 4.92 -3.37
CA GLY A 123 -6.10 3.87 -4.39
C GLY A 123 -5.63 4.37 -5.77
N ILE A 124 -6.07 5.55 -6.24
CA ILE A 124 -5.61 6.12 -7.51
C ILE A 124 -4.09 6.36 -7.51
N LEU A 125 -3.57 6.92 -6.41
CA LEU A 125 -2.13 7.17 -6.27
C LEU A 125 -1.32 5.87 -6.17
N VAL A 126 -1.79 4.91 -5.36
CA VAL A 126 -1.16 3.59 -5.23
C VAL A 126 -1.17 2.85 -6.57
N ASN A 127 -2.29 2.81 -7.28
CA ASN A 127 -2.40 2.21 -8.61
C ASN A 127 -1.40 2.81 -9.59
N THR A 128 -1.19 4.13 -9.56
CA THR A 128 -0.23 4.79 -10.44
C THR A 128 1.19 4.29 -10.23
N LEU A 129 1.59 4.10 -8.97
CA LEU A 129 2.90 3.57 -8.63
C LEU A 129 3.01 2.08 -8.93
N LEU A 130 1.99 1.28 -8.61
CA LEU A 130 1.95 -0.15 -8.92
C LEU A 130 1.94 -0.41 -10.43
N MET A 131 1.27 0.41 -11.24
CA MET A 131 1.30 0.32 -12.71
C MET A 131 2.70 0.60 -13.28
N HIS A 132 3.46 1.51 -12.67
CA HIS A 132 4.87 1.70 -13.04
C HIS A 132 5.66 0.41 -12.80
N ILE A 133 5.54 -0.19 -11.61
CA ILE A 133 6.19 -1.46 -11.28
C ILE A 133 5.75 -2.57 -12.25
N ALA A 134 4.45 -2.70 -12.49
CA ALA A 134 3.88 -3.67 -13.43
C ALA A 134 4.51 -3.58 -14.81
N SER A 135 4.55 -2.37 -15.37
CA SER A 135 5.09 -2.15 -16.71
C SER A 135 6.59 -2.45 -16.80
N ASN A 136 7.35 -2.23 -15.73
CA ASN A 136 8.80 -2.40 -15.74
C ASN A 136 9.24 -3.84 -15.42
N LEU A 137 8.39 -4.63 -14.76
CA LEU A 137 8.62 -6.04 -14.45
C LEU A 137 8.03 -7.00 -15.47
N GLU A 138 7.23 -6.51 -16.42
CA GLU A 138 6.71 -7.33 -17.52
C GLU A 138 7.82 -7.67 -18.51
N THR A 139 7.99 -8.97 -18.75
CA THR A 139 8.88 -9.51 -19.78
C THR A 139 8.14 -10.56 -20.61
N ASP A 140 8.86 -11.22 -21.53
CA ASP A 140 8.29 -12.33 -22.30
C ASP A 140 8.05 -13.58 -21.44
N GLU A 141 8.86 -13.78 -20.38
CA GLU A 141 8.83 -14.97 -19.52
C GLU A 141 8.14 -14.73 -18.18
N SER A 142 8.34 -13.54 -17.61
CA SER A 142 7.81 -13.15 -16.31
C SER A 142 6.81 -12.03 -16.44
N GLY A 143 5.94 -11.89 -15.45
CA GLY A 143 5.17 -10.67 -15.34
C GLY A 143 4.53 -10.46 -14.00
N PHE A 144 3.86 -9.31 -13.93
CA PHE A 144 3.27 -8.80 -12.71
C PHE A 144 1.75 -8.66 -12.86
N ALA A 145 1.00 -8.97 -11.81
CA ALA A 145 -0.43 -8.71 -11.74
C ALA A 145 -0.79 -7.97 -10.46
N ILE A 146 -1.72 -7.02 -10.60
CA ILE A 146 -2.35 -6.30 -9.49
C ILE A 146 -3.74 -6.88 -9.32
N VAL A 147 -4.01 -7.50 -8.18
CA VAL A 147 -5.35 -7.99 -7.83
C VAL A 147 -5.95 -7.09 -6.76
N PRO A 148 -6.92 -6.23 -7.13
CA PRO A 148 -7.59 -5.37 -6.18
C PRO A 148 -8.62 -6.15 -5.36
N GLU A 149 -8.94 -5.63 -4.17
CA GLU A 149 -9.99 -6.13 -3.27
C GLU A 149 -9.90 -7.64 -3.01
N TYR A 150 -8.67 -8.12 -2.75
CA TYR A 150 -8.44 -9.53 -2.49
C TYR A 150 -9.04 -9.93 -1.14
N ARG A 151 -9.87 -10.97 -1.14
CA ARG A 151 -10.46 -11.52 0.09
C ARG A 151 -9.54 -12.58 0.68
N ALA A 152 -9.00 -12.30 1.87
CA ALA A 152 -8.45 -13.34 2.72
C ALA A 152 -9.62 -14.18 3.25
N GLU A 153 -9.54 -15.50 3.09
CA GLU A 153 -10.55 -16.41 3.61
C GLU A 153 -10.70 -16.26 5.13
N ASP A 154 -11.93 -16.33 5.61
CA ASP A 154 -12.25 -16.38 7.04
C ASP A 154 -11.94 -17.79 7.58
N THR A 155 -10.66 -18.16 7.54
CA THR A 155 -10.18 -19.48 7.98
C THR A 155 -9.33 -19.28 9.23
N PRO A 156 -9.64 -19.94 10.36
CA PRO A 156 -8.77 -19.90 11.53
C PRO A 156 -7.42 -20.51 11.14
N PRO A 157 -6.30 -19.78 11.30
CA PRO A 157 -4.99 -20.35 11.08
C PRO A 157 -4.78 -21.57 11.97
N GLU A 158 -4.04 -22.57 11.49
CA GLU A 158 -3.68 -23.72 12.32
C GLU A 158 -3.05 -23.24 13.64
N GLY A 159 -3.61 -23.68 14.77
CA GLY A 159 -3.22 -23.25 16.12
C GLY A 159 -3.81 -21.92 16.60
N MET A 160 -4.81 -21.34 15.92
CA MET A 160 -5.55 -20.17 16.39
C MET A 160 -7.07 -20.45 16.48
N ASP A 161 -7.66 -20.17 17.64
CA ASP A 161 -9.12 -20.29 17.84
C ASP A 161 -9.92 -19.14 17.17
N ASP A 162 -9.23 -18.04 16.84
CA ASP A 162 -9.84 -16.85 16.26
C ASP A 162 -9.86 -16.92 14.73
N VAL A 163 -11.00 -16.59 14.15
CA VAL A 163 -11.15 -16.43 12.70
C VAL A 163 -10.71 -15.02 12.32
N PHE A 164 -9.71 -14.95 11.44
CA PHE A 164 -9.23 -13.70 10.86
C PHE A 164 -9.42 -13.77 9.35
N GLY A 165 -10.20 -12.84 8.81
CA GLY A 165 -10.32 -12.65 7.38
C GLY A 165 -10.74 -11.22 7.06
N GLY A 166 -10.94 -10.93 5.78
CA GLY A 166 -11.25 -9.58 5.32
C GLY A 166 -10.77 -9.31 3.90
N ILE A 167 -10.91 -8.05 3.49
CA ILE A 167 -10.52 -7.59 2.15
C ILE A 167 -9.25 -6.76 2.31
N VAL A 168 -8.15 -7.22 1.70
CA VAL A 168 -6.95 -6.41 1.50
C VAL A 168 -7.09 -5.63 0.20
N ASP A 169 -6.60 -4.40 0.17
CA ASP A 169 -6.82 -3.53 -0.99
C ASP A 169 -6.12 -4.06 -2.24
N TYR A 170 -4.91 -4.62 -2.09
CA TYR A 170 -4.20 -5.25 -3.20
C TYR A 170 -3.41 -6.50 -2.77
N MET A 171 -3.50 -7.52 -3.62
CA MET A 171 -2.55 -8.62 -3.67
C MET A 171 -1.74 -8.50 -4.96
N LEU A 172 -0.42 -8.53 -4.86
CA LEU A 172 0.45 -8.44 -6.03
C LEU A 172 1.00 -9.82 -6.37
N PHE A 173 1.04 -10.17 -7.66
CA PHE A 173 1.69 -11.39 -8.14
C PHE A 173 2.88 -11.07 -9.02
N TYR A 174 3.95 -11.82 -8.84
CA TYR A 174 5.10 -11.80 -9.73
C TYR A 174 5.65 -13.21 -9.93
N GLY A 175 5.98 -13.56 -11.16
CA GLY A 175 6.51 -14.86 -11.51
C GLY A 175 6.31 -15.19 -12.99
N ASP A 176 6.31 -16.47 -13.32
CA ASP A 176 6.06 -16.97 -14.67
C ASP A 176 4.74 -16.41 -15.25
N LYS A 177 4.83 -15.85 -16.45
CA LYS A 177 3.73 -15.17 -17.14
C LYS A 177 2.52 -16.06 -17.36
N ARG A 178 2.73 -17.34 -17.74
CA ARG A 178 1.64 -18.28 -17.99
C ARG A 178 0.92 -18.64 -16.70
N VAL A 179 1.66 -18.90 -15.64
CA VAL A 179 1.09 -19.22 -14.31
C VAL A 179 0.35 -18.01 -13.75
N ARG A 180 0.91 -16.80 -13.88
CA ARG A 180 0.27 -15.54 -13.49
C ARG A 180 -1.02 -15.27 -14.26
N ASP A 181 -1.03 -15.49 -15.58
CA ASP A 181 -2.23 -15.31 -16.40
C ASP A 181 -3.32 -16.33 -16.04
N GLU A 182 -2.95 -17.58 -15.79
CA GLU A 182 -3.87 -18.62 -15.32
C GLU A 182 -4.46 -18.26 -13.95
N ALA A 183 -3.61 -17.78 -13.03
CA ALA A 183 -4.02 -17.32 -11.70
C ALA A 183 -5.06 -16.20 -11.76
N VAL A 184 -4.84 -15.18 -12.60
CA VAL A 184 -5.73 -14.02 -12.74
C VAL A 184 -7.03 -14.36 -13.48
N ARG A 185 -7.00 -15.28 -14.45
CA ARG A 185 -8.18 -15.70 -15.22
C ARG A 185 -9.04 -16.74 -14.50
N SER A 186 -8.52 -17.35 -13.45
CA SER A 186 -9.25 -18.39 -12.72
C SER A 186 -10.47 -17.81 -12.03
N ILE A 187 -11.65 -18.40 -12.32
CA ILE A 187 -12.94 -18.04 -11.70
C ILE A 187 -12.93 -18.43 -10.21
N ILE A 188 -12.28 -19.54 -9.90
CA ILE A 188 -11.96 -19.97 -8.54
C ILE A 188 -10.61 -19.34 -8.23
N PHE A 189 -10.57 -18.35 -7.34
CA PHE A 189 -9.30 -17.70 -7.01
C PHE A 189 -8.28 -18.78 -6.63
N PRO A 190 -7.06 -18.76 -7.20
CA PRO A 190 -6.07 -19.85 -7.11
C PRO A 190 -5.63 -20.21 -5.68
N PHE A 191 -6.11 -19.47 -4.67
CA PHE A 191 -5.79 -19.67 -3.27
C PHE A 191 -6.82 -20.47 -2.47
N THR A 192 -8.02 -20.63 -3.02
CA THR A 192 -9.05 -21.53 -2.45
C THR A 192 -8.76 -22.99 -2.78
N ASP A 193 -7.99 -23.24 -3.85
CA ASP A 193 -7.63 -24.59 -4.31
C ASP A 193 -6.10 -24.78 -4.25
N LEU A 194 -5.61 -25.02 -3.03
CA LEU A 194 -4.21 -25.24 -2.64
C LEU A 194 -3.50 -26.39 -3.38
N ASN A 195 -4.22 -27.20 -4.15
CA ASN A 195 -3.69 -28.40 -4.78
C ASN A 195 -2.89 -28.16 -6.06
N ARG A 196 -2.76 -26.91 -6.53
CA ARG A 196 -1.94 -26.63 -7.72
C ARG A 196 -0.51 -26.29 -7.29
N GLU A 197 0.38 -27.28 -7.34
CA GLU A 197 1.83 -27.11 -7.12
C GLU A 197 2.43 -25.93 -7.90
N ASN A 198 1.82 -25.58 -9.04
CA ASN A 198 2.21 -24.45 -9.88
C ASN A 198 2.17 -23.09 -9.15
N PHE A 199 1.35 -22.92 -8.11
CA PHE A 199 1.23 -21.63 -7.41
C PHE A 199 2.26 -21.41 -6.31
N LYS A 200 3.02 -22.46 -5.91
CA LYS A 200 4.16 -22.30 -4.99
C LYS A 200 5.25 -21.39 -5.55
N PHE A 201 5.30 -21.24 -6.88
CA PHE A 201 6.28 -20.40 -7.58
C PHE A 201 5.83 -18.94 -7.76
N ILE A 202 4.58 -18.60 -7.46
CA ILE A 202 4.12 -17.22 -7.52
C ILE A 202 4.61 -16.49 -6.26
N LYS A 203 5.36 -15.42 -6.47
CA LYS A 203 5.72 -14.47 -5.41
C LYS A 203 4.55 -13.52 -5.19
N CYS A 204 4.13 -13.34 -3.93
CA CYS A 204 2.95 -12.51 -3.65
C CYS A 204 3.04 -11.65 -2.39
N ASN A 205 2.67 -10.38 -2.52
CA ASN A 205 2.70 -9.41 -1.42
C ASN A 205 1.28 -8.92 -1.10
N ILE A 206 1.08 -8.46 0.14
CA ILE A 206 -0.15 -7.78 0.56
C ILE A 206 0.11 -6.28 0.71
N TYR A 207 -0.80 -5.48 0.15
CA TYR A 207 -0.78 -4.02 0.20
C TYR A 207 -2.13 -3.49 0.68
N GLU A 208 -2.11 -2.70 1.76
CA GLU A 208 -3.27 -2.01 2.32
C GLU A 208 -3.17 -0.51 2.01
N ALA A 209 -4.21 0.06 1.39
CA ALA A 209 -4.28 1.44 0.92
C ALA A 209 -5.17 2.32 1.82
N LYS A 210 -4.86 2.36 3.12
CA LYS A 210 -5.66 2.99 4.17
C LYS A 210 -4.91 4.09 4.92
N PRO A 211 -5.61 5.00 5.63
CA PRO A 211 -4.99 5.91 6.60
C PRO A 211 -4.20 5.11 7.65
N LEU A 212 -2.89 5.38 7.76
CA LEU A 212 -1.90 4.49 8.40
C LEU A 212 -2.12 4.14 9.88
N SER A 213 -2.93 4.90 10.64
CA SER A 213 -2.89 4.84 12.11
C SER A 213 -3.38 3.53 12.71
N ASN A 214 -4.20 2.73 12.00
CA ASN A 214 -4.81 1.50 12.56
C ASN A 214 -4.67 0.25 11.68
N CYS A 215 -4.09 0.34 10.49
CA CYS A 215 -4.10 -0.76 9.51
C CYS A 215 -2.82 -1.60 9.50
N LEU A 216 -1.76 -1.20 10.22
CA LEU A 216 -0.50 -1.96 10.23
C LEU A 216 -0.63 -3.34 10.89
N PRO A 217 -1.15 -3.49 12.12
CA PRO A 217 -1.30 -4.82 12.74
C PRO A 217 -2.19 -5.75 11.92
N GLN A 218 -3.22 -5.18 11.28
CA GLN A 218 -4.12 -5.86 10.38
C GLN A 218 -3.40 -6.44 9.16
N ALA A 219 -2.62 -5.61 8.46
CA ALA A 219 -1.85 -6.02 7.29
C ALA A 219 -0.82 -7.10 7.66
N MET A 220 -0.18 -6.96 8.83
CA MET A 220 0.74 -7.96 9.37
C MET A 220 0.02 -9.30 9.61
N MET A 221 -1.14 -9.29 10.26
CA MET A 221 -1.93 -10.49 10.49
C MET A 221 -2.37 -11.15 9.18
N ALA A 222 -2.84 -10.38 8.21
CA ALA A 222 -3.19 -10.90 6.88
C ALA A 222 -1.99 -11.56 6.19
N ALA A 223 -0.80 -10.95 6.29
CA ALA A 223 0.44 -11.51 5.78
C ALA A 223 0.83 -12.82 6.49
N ILE A 224 0.70 -12.89 7.82
CA ILE A 224 1.00 -14.10 8.61
C ILE A 224 0.07 -15.25 8.23
N ILE A 225 -1.24 -15.00 8.18
CA ILE A 225 -2.25 -15.99 7.78
C ILE A 225 -1.91 -16.51 6.39
N LYS A 226 -1.58 -15.59 5.48
CA LYS A 226 -1.26 -15.94 4.10
C LYS A 226 0.03 -16.75 3.99
N ALA A 227 1.06 -16.37 4.74
CA ALA A 227 2.32 -17.08 4.81
C ALA A 227 2.10 -18.51 5.29
N ARG A 228 1.32 -18.72 6.36
CA ARG A 228 0.99 -20.05 6.88
C ARG A 228 0.21 -20.89 5.86
N HIS A 229 -0.81 -20.29 5.24
CA HIS A 229 -1.62 -20.95 4.20
C HIS A 229 -0.77 -21.44 3.01
N LEU A 230 0.24 -20.64 2.63
CA LEU A 230 1.17 -20.96 1.55
C LEU A 230 2.42 -21.72 2.02
N GLN A 231 2.53 -22.05 3.31
CA GLN A 231 3.71 -22.69 3.92
C GLN A 231 5.01 -21.91 3.65
N LEU A 232 4.96 -20.58 3.76
CA LEU A 232 6.09 -19.68 3.57
C LEU A 232 6.70 -19.27 4.91
N ASN A 233 8.02 -19.34 4.99
CA ASN A 233 8.78 -18.87 6.15
C ASN A 233 8.94 -17.36 6.17
N VAL A 234 8.80 -16.70 5.02
CA VAL A 234 8.98 -15.25 4.89
C VAL A 234 7.85 -14.70 4.06
N PHE A 235 7.32 -13.56 4.47
CA PHE A 235 6.30 -12.84 3.71
C PHE A 235 6.48 -11.34 3.85
N ARG A 236 6.64 -10.66 2.72
CA ARG A 236 6.76 -9.21 2.66
C ARG A 236 5.40 -8.55 2.43
N GLY A 237 5.21 -7.38 3.03
CA GLY A 237 3.99 -6.60 2.87
C GLY A 237 4.21 -5.11 3.03
N CYS A 238 3.17 -4.34 2.73
CA CYS A 238 3.21 -2.89 2.81
C CYS A 238 1.86 -2.30 3.21
N VAL A 239 1.91 -1.20 3.94
CA VAL A 239 0.76 -0.36 4.26
C VAL A 239 1.04 1.03 3.75
N THR A 240 0.08 1.63 3.04
CA THR A 240 0.28 2.91 2.38
C THR A 240 -1.01 3.71 2.29
N ASN A 241 -0.89 5.03 2.18
CA ASN A 241 -1.98 5.90 1.72
C ASN A 241 -1.60 6.62 0.41
N GLY A 242 -0.63 6.06 -0.32
CA GLY A 242 0.01 6.65 -1.49
C GLY A 242 1.06 7.72 -1.14
N LYS A 243 0.87 8.52 -0.08
CA LYS A 243 1.84 9.55 0.35
C LYS A 243 2.85 9.06 1.37
N LYS A 244 2.50 8.06 2.17
CA LYS A 244 3.34 7.47 3.19
C LYS A 244 3.31 5.97 3.03
N TRP A 245 4.48 5.36 3.04
CA TRP A 245 4.68 3.94 2.79
C TRP A 245 5.37 3.32 4.00
N VAL A 246 4.79 2.25 4.53
CA VAL A 246 5.33 1.46 5.63
C VAL A 246 5.53 0.05 5.12
N PHE A 247 6.78 -0.37 5.02
CA PHE A 247 7.13 -1.71 4.56
C PHE A 247 7.37 -2.60 5.78
N PHE A 248 6.95 -3.86 5.68
CA PHE A 248 7.17 -4.84 6.73
C PHE A 248 7.49 -6.21 6.15
N ILE A 249 8.10 -7.05 6.97
CA ILE A 249 8.45 -8.44 6.69
C ILE A 249 8.07 -9.30 7.88
N TYR A 250 7.33 -10.36 7.62
CA TYR A 250 7.10 -11.45 8.55
C TYR A 250 8.15 -12.54 8.32
N ASN A 251 8.73 -13.04 9.40
CA ASN A 251 9.58 -14.23 9.43
C ASN A 251 8.96 -15.24 10.40
N ALA A 252 8.78 -16.48 9.94
CA ALA A 252 8.31 -17.60 10.75
C ALA A 252 9.35 -18.04 11.79
N GLU A 253 10.63 -17.81 11.48
CA GLU A 253 11.79 -18.04 12.33
C GLU A 253 12.54 -16.70 12.46
N ASP A 254 12.78 -16.23 13.68
CA ASP A 254 13.44 -14.95 13.91
C ASP A 254 14.88 -14.99 13.39
N PRO A 255 15.30 -14.08 12.49
CA PRO A 255 16.69 -14.01 12.03
C PRO A 255 17.71 -13.76 13.16
N THR A 256 17.27 -13.33 14.35
CA THR A 256 18.11 -13.16 15.54
C THR A 256 18.38 -14.46 16.31
N GLY A 257 17.73 -15.57 15.93
CA GLY A 257 18.01 -16.91 16.46
C GLY A 257 17.15 -17.34 17.65
N GLU A 258 16.09 -16.60 17.99
CA GLU A 258 15.02 -17.09 18.86
C GLU A 258 14.01 -17.87 17.99
N ASP A 259 13.59 -19.08 18.40
CA ASP A 259 12.53 -19.87 17.72
C ASP A 259 11.15 -19.19 17.86
N ARG A 260 11.02 -17.97 17.37
CA ARG A 260 9.85 -17.10 17.53
C ARG A 260 9.50 -16.47 16.20
N GLN A 261 8.20 -16.32 15.99
CA GLN A 261 7.66 -15.60 14.85
C GLN A 261 7.86 -14.10 15.06
N ALA A 262 8.42 -13.42 14.07
CA ALA A 262 8.75 -12.01 14.17
C ALA A 262 8.21 -11.23 12.98
N VAL A 263 7.77 -10.00 13.23
CA VAL A 263 7.49 -9.02 12.19
C VAL A 263 8.38 -7.80 12.40
N HIS A 264 9.15 -7.46 11.37
CA HIS A 264 9.97 -6.25 11.36
C HIS A 264 9.36 -5.25 10.39
N TRP A 265 9.34 -3.97 10.75
CA TRP A 265 8.83 -2.93 9.88
C TRP A 265 9.73 -1.70 9.85
N LEU A 266 9.69 -1.01 8.71
CA LEU A 266 10.47 0.18 8.40
C LEU A 266 9.69 1.44 8.74
N GLY A 267 10.36 2.42 9.36
CA GLY A 267 9.80 3.74 9.59
C GLY A 267 9.20 4.36 8.32
N PRO A 268 8.12 5.17 8.40
CA PRO A 268 7.38 5.57 7.21
C PRO A 268 8.22 6.36 6.20
N ILE A 269 8.24 5.90 4.94
CA ILE A 269 8.81 6.65 3.82
C ILE A 269 7.73 7.57 3.25
N ASN A 270 7.95 8.88 3.32
CA ASN A 270 7.07 9.85 2.69
C ASN A 270 7.40 9.95 1.19
N LEU A 271 6.39 9.97 0.31
CA LEU A 271 6.53 10.19 -1.13
C LEU A 271 7.25 11.50 -1.46
N GLY A 272 7.04 12.51 -0.62
CA GLY A 272 7.70 13.79 -0.74
C GLY A 272 7.28 14.77 0.35
N THR A 273 7.76 16.01 0.21
CA THR A 273 7.43 17.15 1.08
C THR A 273 6.48 18.10 0.36
N LEU A 274 6.00 19.14 1.04
CA LEU A 274 5.20 20.18 0.36
C LEU A 274 5.94 20.83 -0.82
N ARG A 275 7.28 20.99 -0.71
CA ARG A 275 8.10 21.66 -1.73
C ARG A 275 8.58 20.73 -2.83
N SER A 276 8.62 19.43 -2.55
CA SER A 276 8.97 18.39 -3.52
C SER A 276 8.03 17.20 -3.28
N PRO A 277 6.79 17.26 -3.81
CA PRO A 277 5.74 16.28 -3.51
C PRO A 277 6.07 14.84 -3.91
N THR A 278 7.02 14.68 -4.83
CA THR A 278 7.51 13.40 -5.35
C THR A 278 9.00 13.18 -5.05
N GLY A 279 9.56 13.88 -4.06
CA GLY A 279 11.00 13.88 -3.78
C GLY A 279 11.64 12.52 -3.47
N ASN A 280 10.86 11.53 -3.01
CA ASN A 280 11.32 10.16 -2.73
C ASN A 280 10.70 9.13 -3.67
N LEU A 281 10.15 9.55 -4.82
CA LEU A 281 9.47 8.67 -5.76
C LEU A 281 10.36 7.48 -6.16
N GLU A 282 11.59 7.73 -6.60
CA GLU A 282 12.51 6.69 -7.04
C GLU A 282 12.90 5.72 -5.93
N ALA A 283 13.10 6.22 -4.71
CA ALA A 283 13.38 5.36 -3.56
C ALA A 283 12.20 4.41 -3.30
N ILE A 284 10.96 4.92 -3.31
CA ILE A 284 9.76 4.10 -3.14
C ILE A 284 9.62 3.09 -4.28
N LEU A 285 9.81 3.50 -5.53
CA LEU A 285 9.76 2.61 -6.68
C LEU A 285 10.82 1.49 -6.58
N GLY A 286 12.03 1.81 -6.13
CA GLY A 286 13.08 0.83 -5.91
C GLY A 286 12.72 -0.19 -4.83
N VAL A 287 12.20 0.27 -3.68
CA VAL A 287 11.76 -0.61 -2.60
C VAL A 287 10.57 -1.48 -3.04
N LEU A 288 9.59 -0.89 -3.73
CA LEU A 288 8.44 -1.64 -4.25
C LEU A 288 8.86 -2.73 -5.21
N ARG A 289 9.78 -2.41 -6.13
CA ARG A 289 10.32 -3.36 -7.08
C ARG A 289 10.99 -4.54 -6.37
N ASP A 290 11.87 -4.24 -5.41
CA ASP A 290 12.55 -5.27 -4.61
C ASP A 290 11.57 -6.15 -3.80
N TRP A 291 10.56 -5.54 -3.17
CA TRP A 291 9.53 -6.27 -2.43
C TRP A 291 8.77 -7.25 -3.32
N VAL A 292 8.49 -6.86 -4.56
CA VAL A 292 7.80 -7.69 -5.54
C VAL A 292 8.70 -8.79 -6.08
N GLU A 293 9.95 -8.50 -6.39
CA GLU A 293 10.88 -9.50 -6.93
C GLU A 293 11.36 -10.49 -5.85
N HIS A 294 11.41 -10.11 -4.57
CA HIS A 294 12.01 -10.91 -3.49
C HIS A 294 11.03 -11.20 -2.34
N THR A 295 9.77 -11.42 -2.67
CA THR A 295 8.65 -11.42 -1.71
C THR A 295 8.75 -12.42 -0.56
N ASN A 296 9.37 -13.58 -0.82
CA ASN A 296 9.50 -14.69 0.12
C ASN A 296 10.97 -14.87 0.57
N ASP A 297 11.79 -13.82 0.40
CA ASP A 297 13.22 -13.83 0.75
C ASP A 297 13.44 -13.01 2.02
N ASN A 298 14.21 -13.54 2.98
CA ASN A 298 14.62 -12.83 4.19
C ASN A 298 15.80 -11.87 3.94
N HIS A 299 16.49 -11.99 2.80
CA HIS A 299 17.55 -11.07 2.44
C HIS A 299 16.98 -9.73 1.96
N LEU A 300 17.17 -8.69 2.76
CA LEU A 300 16.73 -7.34 2.44
C LEU A 300 17.84 -6.59 1.69
N ARG A 301 17.59 -6.26 0.42
CA ARG A 301 18.59 -5.57 -0.41
C ARG A 301 19.00 -4.22 0.18
N PHE A 302 18.03 -3.40 0.59
CA PHE A 302 18.28 -2.02 1.04
C PHE A 302 18.29 -1.85 2.55
N PHE A 303 17.87 -2.87 3.30
CA PHE A 303 17.62 -2.77 4.74
C PHE A 303 18.41 -3.82 5.52
N LYS A 304 18.45 -3.64 6.84
CA LYS A 304 18.95 -4.60 7.81
C LYS A 304 17.96 -4.70 8.98
N TYR A 305 18.01 -5.84 9.65
CA TYR A 305 17.33 -6.08 10.93
C TYR A 305 18.07 -5.39 12.09
#